data_AF-V2XPB4-F1
#
_entry.id   AF-V2XPB4-F1
#
_cell.length_a   1.000
_cell.length_b   1.000
_cell.length_c   1.000
_cell.angle_alpha   90.00
_cell.angle_beta   90.00
_cell.angle_gamma   90.00
#
_symmetry.space_group_name_H-M   'P 1'
#
loop_
_entity.id
_entity.type
_entity.pdbx_description
1 polymer ?
#
loop_
_entity_poly.entity_id
_entity_poly.type
_entity_poly.pdbx_seq_one_letter_code
_entity_poly.pdbx_strand_id
1 'polypeptide(L)'
;MMRFGKVTVKSRADFNGSKHLKWSNVSFGTNNLGNPFATLHLPLAKTAEAGEIQKVHISEHKDICPLEALLNLAKVVPAGLNDPLFSWHDKKGDLRPIVCKAALKRINSITTAWGWGTSFGHSFHIGGTSHYMSLGKDPEIIHIAGCWKSLAYQTYLRAFELVVMRHMNTNPANCPPRPLGWA
;
A
#
# COMPACT_ATOMS: atom_id res chain seq x y z
N MET A 1 0.72 6.49 -0.63
CA MET A 1 1.33 5.14 -0.75
C MET A 1 2.27 4.90 0.42
N MET A 2 2.38 3.68 0.95
CA MET A 2 3.15 3.40 2.17
C MET A 2 4.23 2.35 1.94
N ARG A 3 5.40 2.55 2.57
CA ARG A 3 6.42 1.50 2.68
C ARG A 3 5.98 0.46 3.71
N PHE A 4 6.10 -0.83 3.39
CA PHE A 4 5.65 -1.91 4.27
C PHE A 4 6.27 -1.86 5.68
N GLY A 5 7.55 -1.46 5.79
CA GLY A 5 8.24 -1.26 7.07
C GLY A 5 7.82 -0.01 7.87
N LYS A 6 6.84 0.78 7.41
CA LYS A 6 6.20 1.88 8.17
C LYS A 6 4.85 1.47 8.78
N VAL A 7 4.27 0.37 8.30
CA VAL A 7 2.99 -0.20 8.78
C VAL A 7 3.19 -1.50 9.56
N THR A 8 4.44 -1.86 9.86
CA THR A 8 4.81 -3.09 10.59
C THR A 8 5.97 -2.86 11.54
N VAL A 9 6.09 -3.73 12.56
CA VAL A 9 7.18 -3.76 13.54
C VAL A 9 8.18 -4.90 13.29
N LYS A 10 9.38 -4.83 13.87
CA LYS A 10 10.40 -5.91 13.78
C LYS A 10 10.00 -7.14 14.60
N SER A 11 9.54 -6.94 15.84
CA SER A 11 8.94 -7.92 16.74
C SER A 11 7.78 -7.29 17.50
N ARG A 12 7.01 -8.09 18.25
CA ARG A 12 5.86 -7.60 19.04
C ARG A 12 6.27 -6.57 20.10
N ALA A 13 7.47 -6.70 20.67
CA ALA A 13 7.99 -5.81 21.71
C ALA A 13 8.58 -4.51 21.16
N ASP A 14 8.86 -4.43 19.85
CA ASP A 14 9.43 -3.23 19.21
C ASP A 14 8.39 -2.12 18.94
N PHE A 15 7.12 -2.33 19.30
CA PHE A 15 6.12 -1.28 19.14
C PHE A 15 6.46 -0.08 20.03
N ASN A 16 6.34 1.10 19.45
CA ASN A 16 6.65 2.37 20.09
C ASN A 16 5.78 3.43 19.44
N GLY A 17 4.89 4.04 20.22
CA GLY A 17 3.87 4.98 19.76
C GLY A 17 4.40 6.30 19.19
N SER A 18 5.69 6.61 19.40
CA SER A 18 6.37 7.78 18.82
C SER A 18 7.08 7.45 17.51
N LYS A 19 7.14 6.17 17.11
CA LYS A 19 7.82 5.71 15.88
C LYS A 19 6.90 4.97 14.91
N HIS A 20 5.78 4.45 15.39
CA HIS A 20 4.83 3.63 14.64
C HIS A 20 3.42 4.22 14.73
N LEU A 21 2.61 4.00 13.69
CA LEU A 21 1.25 4.51 13.61
C LEU A 21 0.33 3.94 14.70
N LYS A 22 -0.42 4.84 15.33
CA LYS A 22 -1.49 4.56 16.29
C LYS A 22 -2.86 4.95 15.71
N TRP A 23 -3.94 4.54 16.35
CA TRP A 23 -5.29 5.02 15.99
C TRP A 23 -5.45 6.55 16.11
N SER A 24 -4.81 7.17 17.12
CA SER A 24 -4.69 8.64 17.24
C SER A 24 -3.93 9.33 16.10
N ASN A 25 -3.27 8.59 15.21
CA ASN A 25 -2.63 9.13 14.02
C ASN A 25 -3.50 9.03 12.75
N VAL A 26 -4.77 8.64 12.89
CA VAL A 26 -5.75 8.58 11.80
C VAL A 26 -6.72 9.76 11.93
N SER A 27 -6.96 10.45 10.81
CA SER A 27 -8.03 11.46 10.71
C SER A 27 -8.93 11.10 9.54
N PHE A 28 -10.21 10.87 9.80
CA PHE A 28 -11.23 10.71 8.76
C PHE A 28 -11.83 12.08 8.41
N GLY A 29 -12.30 12.23 7.17
CA GLY A 29 -12.95 13.44 6.72
C GLY A 29 -13.58 13.28 5.33
N THR A 30 -14.15 14.37 4.84
CA THR A 30 -14.79 14.45 3.52
C THR A 30 -14.17 15.60 2.76
N ASN A 31 -13.82 15.40 1.49
CA ASN A 31 -13.24 16.46 0.68
C ASN A 31 -14.32 17.43 0.13
N ASN A 32 -13.89 18.49 -0.53
CA ASN A 32 -14.77 19.53 -1.09
C ASN A 32 -15.77 19.02 -2.14
N LEU A 33 -15.64 17.77 -2.61
CA LEU A 33 -16.52 17.12 -3.59
C LEU A 33 -17.46 16.10 -2.92
N GLY A 34 -17.49 16.00 -1.59
CA GLY A 34 -18.31 15.03 -0.87
C GLY A 34 -17.70 13.63 -0.75
N ASN A 35 -16.50 13.39 -1.28
CA ASN A 35 -15.87 12.06 -1.24
C ASN A 35 -15.14 11.84 0.09
N PRO A 36 -15.35 10.72 0.79
CA PRO A 36 -14.70 10.45 2.07
C PRO A 36 -13.23 10.05 1.88
N PHE A 37 -12.42 10.36 2.89
CA PHE A 37 -11.00 10.00 2.93
C PHE A 37 -10.52 9.78 4.38
N ALA A 38 -9.38 9.11 4.50
CA ALA A 38 -8.58 9.07 5.72
C ALA A 38 -7.19 9.65 5.48
N THR A 39 -6.61 10.26 6.50
CA THR A 39 -5.22 10.72 6.52
C THR A 39 -4.48 10.02 7.64
N LEU A 40 -3.37 9.37 7.29
CA LEU A 40 -2.43 8.77 8.23
C LEU A 40 -1.26 9.73 8.45
N HIS A 41 -1.05 10.13 9.71
CA HIS A 41 0.02 11.02 10.13
C HIS A 41 1.20 10.20 10.65
N LEU A 42 2.20 9.92 9.81
CA LEU A 42 3.30 9.02 10.13
C LEU A 42 4.24 9.68 11.16
N PRO A 43 4.41 9.13 12.40
CA PRO A 43 5.19 9.78 13.46
C PRO A 43 6.69 9.92 13.17
N LEU A 44 7.21 9.12 12.23
CA LEU A 44 8.61 9.15 11.85
C LEU A 44 8.72 9.07 10.32
N ALA A 45 9.09 10.16 9.66
CA ALA A 45 9.62 10.10 8.30
C ALA A 45 11.07 9.57 8.33
N LYS A 46 11.51 8.79 7.33
CA LYS A 46 12.89 8.23 7.30
C LYS A 46 13.95 9.27 6.87
N THR A 47 13.52 10.45 6.42
CA THR A 47 14.34 11.42 5.67
C THR A 47 13.91 12.88 5.89
N ALA A 48 13.05 13.12 6.88
CA ALA A 48 12.59 14.47 7.21
C ALA A 48 13.28 14.94 8.49
N GLU A 49 13.38 16.26 8.66
CA GLU A 49 13.97 16.82 9.89
C GLU A 49 13.06 16.55 11.10
N ALA A 50 13.62 16.69 12.30
CA ALA A 50 12.92 16.38 13.54
C ALA A 50 11.73 17.34 13.75
N GLY A 51 10.54 16.92 13.32
CA GLY A 51 9.29 17.70 13.42
C GLY A 51 8.37 17.54 12.21
N GLU A 52 8.89 17.16 11.03
CA GLU A 52 8.07 16.98 9.82
C GLU A 52 7.26 15.66 9.84
N ILE A 53 5.95 15.79 10.05
CA ILE A 53 4.99 14.68 9.97
C ILE A 53 4.69 14.37 8.50
N GLN A 54 5.12 13.20 8.03
CA GLN A 54 4.76 12.69 6.71
C GLN A 54 3.27 12.24 6.72
N LYS A 55 2.48 12.74 5.77
CA LYS A 55 1.06 12.38 5.63
C LYS A 55 0.86 11.39 4.49
N VAL A 56 -0.04 10.44 4.67
CA VAL A 56 -0.55 9.58 3.60
C VAL A 56 -2.07 9.67 3.57
N HIS A 57 -2.60 10.12 2.42
CA HIS A 57 -4.03 10.15 2.17
C HIS A 57 -4.50 8.82 1.58
N ILE A 58 -5.69 8.40 2.01
CA ILE A 58 -6.39 7.18 1.60
C ILE A 58 -7.79 7.62 1.16
N SER A 59 -8.09 7.48 -0.12
CA SER A 59 -9.41 7.71 -0.69
C SER A 59 -10.11 6.40 -1.01
N GLU A 60 -11.38 6.47 -1.40
CA GLU A 60 -12.09 5.32 -1.95
C GLU A 60 -11.47 4.82 -3.26
N HIS A 61 -11.59 3.51 -3.50
CA HIS A 61 -11.23 2.81 -4.73
C HIS A 61 -12.29 1.74 -4.98
N LYS A 62 -12.66 1.48 -6.25
CA LYS A 62 -13.85 0.68 -6.59
C LYS A 62 -13.75 -0.82 -6.24
N ASP A 63 -12.60 -1.45 -6.51
CA ASP A 63 -12.51 -2.92 -6.45
C ASP A 63 -11.93 -3.43 -5.12
N ILE A 64 -10.93 -2.73 -4.58
CA ILE A 64 -10.29 -3.03 -3.30
C ILE A 64 -10.13 -1.70 -2.56
N CYS A 65 -11.16 -1.29 -1.84
CA CYS A 65 -11.20 0.02 -1.18
C CYS A 65 -10.31 0.05 0.08
N PRO A 66 -9.20 0.81 0.10
CA PRO A 66 -8.34 0.88 1.28
C PRO A 66 -8.99 1.65 2.44
N LEU A 67 -9.95 2.53 2.15
CA LEU A 67 -10.73 3.25 3.16
C LEU A 67 -11.70 2.31 3.88
N GLU A 68 -12.47 1.49 3.14
CA GLU A 68 -13.33 0.45 3.72
C GLU A 68 -12.53 -0.58 4.50
N ALA A 69 -11.36 -1.01 3.99
CA ALA A 69 -10.48 -1.93 4.70
C ALA A 69 -10.01 -1.35 6.05
N LEU A 70 -9.72 -0.05 6.12
CA LEU A 70 -9.34 0.65 7.35
C LEU A 70 -10.52 0.80 8.33
N LEU A 71 -11.72 1.11 7.82
CA LEU A 71 -12.95 1.16 8.61
C LEU A 71 -13.36 -0.22 9.12
N ASN A 72 -13.16 -1.28 8.33
CA ASN A 72 -13.39 -2.66 8.73
C ASN A 72 -12.38 -3.10 9.80
N LEU A 73 -11.11 -2.71 9.68
CA LEU A 73 -10.09 -2.97 10.70
C LEU A 73 -10.51 -2.41 12.07
N ALA A 74 -11.06 -1.19 12.11
CA ALA A 74 -11.58 -0.58 13.34
C ALA A 74 -12.75 -1.37 13.96
N LYS A 75 -13.58 -2.01 13.13
CA LYS A 75 -14.72 -2.84 13.58
C LYS A 75 -14.29 -4.21 14.10
N VAL A 76 -13.35 -4.88 13.43
CA VAL A 76 -12.96 -6.27 13.76
C VAL A 76 -11.76 -6.38 14.69
N VAL A 77 -10.99 -5.29 14.86
CA VAL A 77 -9.89 -5.17 15.84
C VAL A 77 -10.12 -3.89 16.65
N PRO A 78 -11.09 -3.90 17.60
CA PRO A 78 -11.27 -2.78 18.52
C PRO A 78 -9.98 -2.54 19.33
N ALA A 79 -9.54 -1.29 19.38
CA ALA A 79 -8.28 -0.89 20.00
C ALA A 79 -8.36 0.57 20.48
N GLY A 80 -7.55 0.93 21.46
CA GLY A 80 -7.49 2.28 22.01
C GLY A 80 -6.73 3.26 21.11
N LEU A 81 -6.91 4.56 21.37
CA LEU A 81 -6.27 5.63 20.60
C LEU A 81 -4.73 5.56 20.60
N ASN A 82 -4.13 4.96 21.62
CA ASN A 82 -2.67 4.81 21.73
C ASN A 82 -2.13 3.46 21.21
N ASP A 83 -3.00 2.56 20.81
CA ASP A 83 -2.63 1.23 20.33
C ASP A 83 -2.19 1.22 18.85
N PRO A 84 -1.46 0.18 18.40
CA PRO A 84 -0.98 0.11 17.03
C PRO A 84 -2.14 0.09 16.04
N LEU A 85 -2.09 0.98 15.03
CA LEU A 85 -3.10 1.05 13.97
C LEU A 85 -3.23 -0.28 13.22
N PHE A 86 -2.08 -0.85 12.83
CA PHE A 86 -2.02 -2.13 12.14
C PHE A 86 -1.76 -3.23 13.16
N SER A 87 -2.84 -3.81 13.67
CA SER A 87 -2.86 -4.78 14.76
C SER A 87 -3.88 -5.90 14.53
N TRP A 88 -3.86 -6.90 15.41
CA TRP A 88 -4.76 -8.06 15.43
C TRP A 88 -4.81 -8.64 16.85
N HIS A 89 -5.91 -9.30 17.21
CA HIS A 89 -6.02 -10.03 18.47
C HIS A 89 -5.44 -11.44 18.33
N ASP A 90 -4.54 -11.83 19.25
CA ASP A 90 -4.05 -13.21 19.29
C ASP A 90 -5.01 -14.17 20.00
N LYS A 91 -4.68 -15.47 20.06
CA LYS A 91 -5.55 -16.51 20.63
C LYS A 91 -5.92 -16.29 22.11
N LYS A 92 -5.24 -15.39 22.83
CA LYS A 92 -5.55 -15.02 24.22
C LYS A 92 -6.43 -13.77 24.32
N GLY A 93 -6.76 -13.13 23.19
CA GLY A 93 -7.39 -11.81 23.15
C GLY A 93 -6.42 -10.64 23.27
N ASP A 94 -5.11 -10.88 23.40
CA ASP A 94 -4.12 -9.80 23.48
C ASP A 94 -3.97 -9.09 22.13
N LEU A 95 -4.07 -7.76 22.12
CA LEU A 95 -3.82 -6.94 20.94
C LEU A 95 -2.33 -6.95 20.58
N ARG A 96 -2.00 -7.31 19.33
CA ARG A 96 -0.62 -7.41 18.83
C ARG A 96 -0.39 -6.53 17.60
N PRO A 97 0.72 -5.80 17.50
CA PRO A 97 1.11 -5.13 16.26
C PRO A 97 1.46 -6.15 15.16
N ILE A 98 1.28 -5.77 13.89
CA ILE A 98 1.69 -6.61 12.76
C ILE A 98 3.22 -6.66 12.65
N VAL A 99 3.79 -7.85 12.83
CA VAL A 99 5.22 -8.12 12.68
C VAL A 99 5.57 -8.33 11.21
N CYS A 100 6.53 -7.55 10.69
CA CYS A 100 6.92 -7.54 9.27
C CYS A 100 7.22 -8.93 8.71
N LYS A 101 8.07 -9.71 9.40
CA LYS A 101 8.44 -11.08 8.97
C LYS A 101 7.25 -12.04 8.96
N ALA A 102 6.32 -11.91 9.91
CA ALA A 102 5.13 -12.76 9.99
C ALA A 102 4.12 -12.42 8.88
N ALA A 103 3.91 -11.13 8.63
CA ALA A 103 3.04 -10.65 7.56
C ALA A 103 3.56 -11.02 6.17
N LEU A 104 4.86 -10.81 5.90
CA LEU A 104 5.49 -11.26 4.66
C LEU A 104 5.39 -12.78 4.50
N LYS A 105 5.62 -13.57 5.56
CA LYS A 105 5.45 -15.04 5.51
C LYS A 105 4.01 -15.42 5.13
N ARG A 106 2.99 -14.76 5.71
CA ARG A 106 1.57 -15.02 5.41
C ARG A 106 1.22 -14.64 3.97
N ILE A 107 1.61 -13.44 3.53
CA ILE A 107 1.35 -12.97 2.16
C ILE A 107 2.03 -13.91 1.16
N ASN A 108 3.32 -14.22 1.35
CA ASN A 108 4.07 -15.10 0.45
C ASN A 108 3.53 -16.53 0.43
N SER A 109 3.01 -17.05 1.54
CA SER A 109 2.34 -18.36 1.55
C SER A 109 1.08 -18.39 0.68
N ILE A 110 0.35 -17.26 0.60
CA ILE A 110 -0.81 -17.12 -0.28
C ILE A 110 -0.32 -16.98 -1.72
N THR A 111 0.50 -15.97 -2.03
CA THR A 111 0.91 -15.70 -3.42
C THR A 111 1.64 -16.88 -4.07
N THR A 112 2.42 -17.65 -3.30
CA THR A 112 3.09 -18.87 -3.81
C THR A 112 2.08 -19.97 -4.13
N ALA A 113 1.05 -20.17 -3.29
CA ALA A 113 0.00 -21.17 -3.55
C ALA A 113 -0.85 -20.85 -4.79
N TRP A 114 -0.96 -19.57 -5.16
CA TRP A 114 -1.59 -19.10 -6.40
C TRP A 114 -0.62 -19.00 -7.61
N GLY A 115 0.65 -19.41 -7.45
CA GLY A 115 1.64 -19.39 -8.53
C GLY A 115 2.26 -18.01 -8.83
N TRP A 116 1.99 -16.98 -8.03
CA TRP A 116 2.46 -15.60 -8.23
C TRP A 116 3.84 -15.30 -7.59
N GLY A 117 4.51 -16.31 -7.03
CA GLY A 117 5.83 -16.17 -6.43
C GLY A 117 5.83 -15.46 -5.07
N THR A 118 6.94 -14.79 -4.73
CA THR A 118 7.18 -14.18 -3.41
C THR A 118 7.33 -12.66 -3.47
N SER A 119 6.76 -11.96 -2.48
CA SER A 119 6.88 -10.52 -2.30
C SER A 119 7.89 -10.15 -1.20
N PHE A 120 8.50 -8.98 -1.34
CA PHE A 120 9.37 -8.35 -0.35
C PHE A 120 8.76 -7.03 0.12
N GLY A 121 9.24 -6.48 1.24
CA GLY A 121 8.74 -5.19 1.76
C GLY A 121 8.87 -4.00 0.79
N HIS A 122 9.78 -4.09 -0.18
CA HIS A 122 9.93 -3.10 -1.26
C HIS A 122 9.00 -3.37 -2.46
N SER A 123 8.58 -4.61 -2.68
CA SER A 123 7.64 -4.99 -3.75
C SER A 123 6.31 -4.26 -3.65
N PHE A 124 5.79 -4.03 -2.44
CA PHE A 124 4.57 -3.22 -2.21
C PHE A 124 4.73 -1.77 -2.68
N HIS A 125 5.93 -1.22 -2.58
CA HIS A 125 6.21 0.14 -2.99
C HIS A 125 6.25 0.23 -4.53
N ILE A 126 6.95 -0.70 -5.18
CA ILE A 126 6.98 -0.81 -6.64
C ILE A 126 5.58 -1.07 -7.20
N GLY A 127 4.87 -2.07 -6.66
CA GLY A 127 3.53 -2.44 -7.10
C GLY A 127 2.51 -1.32 -6.93
N GLY A 128 2.59 -0.54 -5.85
CA GLY A 128 1.77 0.66 -5.67
C GLY A 128 2.06 1.73 -6.73
N THR A 129 3.33 1.97 -7.07
CA THR A 129 3.73 2.87 -8.17
C THR A 129 3.18 2.39 -9.51
N SER A 130 3.44 1.13 -9.86
CA SER A 130 2.94 0.52 -11.10
C SER A 130 1.40 0.53 -11.20
N HIS A 131 0.70 0.34 -10.08
CA HIS A 131 -0.77 0.42 -10.05
C HIS A 131 -1.26 1.84 -10.40
N TYR A 132 -0.74 2.89 -9.76
CA TYR A 132 -1.15 4.26 -10.13
C TYR A 132 -0.74 4.64 -11.56
N MET A 133 0.38 4.14 -12.07
CA MET A 133 0.74 4.30 -13.50
C MET A 133 -0.28 3.63 -14.42
N SER A 134 -0.73 2.42 -14.11
CA SER A 134 -1.78 1.74 -14.90
C SER A 134 -3.14 2.45 -14.87
N LEU A 135 -3.38 3.29 -13.85
CA LEU A 135 -4.55 4.17 -13.74
C LEU A 135 -4.34 5.54 -14.43
N GLY A 136 -3.26 5.69 -15.22
CA GLY A 136 -2.94 6.93 -15.94
C GLY A 136 -2.68 8.14 -15.02
N LYS A 137 -2.24 7.91 -13.77
CA LYS A 137 -1.94 9.02 -12.85
C LYS A 137 -0.63 9.68 -13.23
N ASP A 138 -0.63 11.01 -13.12
CA ASP A 138 0.53 11.83 -13.42
C ASP A 138 1.76 11.42 -12.56
N PRO A 139 2.97 11.31 -13.15
CA PRO A 139 4.20 10.99 -12.45
C PRO A 139 4.46 11.83 -11.19
N GLU A 140 4.17 13.13 -11.20
CA GLU A 140 4.38 14.04 -10.08
C GLU A 140 3.39 13.75 -8.93
N ILE A 141 2.14 13.42 -9.26
CA ILE A 141 1.17 12.94 -8.28
C ILE A 141 1.63 11.61 -7.66
N ILE A 142 2.20 10.70 -8.44
CA ILE A 142 2.77 9.44 -7.95
C ILE A 142 4.00 9.70 -7.05
N HIS A 143 4.83 10.68 -7.39
CA HIS A 143 5.99 11.10 -6.59
C HIS A 143 5.60 11.64 -5.21
N ILE A 144 4.63 12.56 -5.19
CA ILE A 144 4.05 13.14 -3.97
C ILE A 144 3.40 12.02 -3.14
N ALA A 145 2.58 11.17 -3.76
CA ALA A 145 1.89 10.06 -3.09
C ALA A 145 2.84 8.96 -2.57
N GLY A 146 3.99 8.76 -3.22
CA GLY A 146 5.06 7.89 -2.73
C GLY A 146 5.90 8.53 -1.62
N CYS A 147 5.86 9.86 -1.51
CA CYS A 147 6.69 10.71 -0.65
C CYS A 147 8.20 10.49 -0.89
N TRP A 148 8.63 10.54 -2.16
CA TRP A 148 10.04 10.34 -2.52
C TRP A 148 10.75 11.69 -2.46
N LYS A 149 11.96 11.75 -1.86
CA LYS A 149 12.77 12.99 -1.85
C LYS A 149 13.72 13.12 -3.06
N SER A 150 13.68 12.16 -4.00
CA SER A 150 14.64 12.10 -5.11
C SER A 150 14.02 11.55 -6.39
N LEU A 151 14.68 11.86 -7.52
CA LEU A 151 14.31 11.40 -8.86
C LEU A 151 14.56 9.89 -9.11
N ALA A 152 14.84 9.11 -8.06
CA ALA A 152 14.76 7.64 -8.12
C ALA A 152 13.38 7.14 -8.61
N TYR A 153 12.37 8.03 -8.56
CA TYR A 153 11.17 8.12 -9.44
C TYR A 153 11.38 7.30 -10.72
N GLN A 154 12.33 7.78 -11.52
CA GLN A 154 12.22 7.75 -12.97
C GLN A 154 12.71 6.41 -13.50
N THR A 155 13.58 5.74 -12.75
CA THR A 155 14.01 4.36 -12.99
C THR A 155 12.83 3.39 -12.92
N TYR A 156 11.91 3.54 -11.94
CA TYR A 156 10.74 2.66 -11.85
C TYR A 156 9.69 2.99 -12.90
N LEU A 157 9.47 4.29 -13.19
CA LEU A 157 8.57 4.71 -14.26
C LEU A 157 9.04 4.15 -15.62
N ARG A 158 10.30 4.41 -16.00
CA ARG A 158 10.91 3.91 -17.24
C ARG A 158 10.91 2.38 -17.33
N ALA A 159 11.19 1.69 -16.23
CA ALA A 159 11.12 0.22 -16.21
C ALA A 159 9.70 -0.29 -16.45
N PHE A 160 8.68 0.36 -15.87
CA PHE A 160 7.28 0.01 -16.12
C PHE A 160 6.86 0.34 -17.56
N GLU A 161 7.22 1.51 -18.09
CA GLU A 161 7.00 1.89 -19.48
C GLU A 161 7.60 0.87 -20.45
N LEU A 162 8.85 0.43 -20.23
CA LEU A 162 9.51 -0.60 -21.03
C LEU A 162 8.79 -1.96 -20.96
N VAL A 163 8.27 -2.35 -19.79
CA VAL A 163 7.47 -3.57 -19.63
C VAL A 163 6.13 -3.47 -20.36
N VAL A 164 5.41 -2.35 -20.20
CA VAL A 164 4.15 -2.10 -20.91
C VAL A 164 4.37 -2.07 -22.41
N MET A 165 5.37 -1.32 -22.90
CA MET A 165 5.73 -1.30 -24.32
C MET A 165 6.08 -2.70 -24.85
N ARG A 166 6.80 -3.53 -24.08
CA ARG A 166 7.09 -4.91 -24.48
C ARG A 166 5.83 -5.77 -24.61
N HIS A 167 4.85 -5.60 -23.72
CA HIS A 167 3.58 -6.34 -23.77
C HIS A 167 2.58 -5.78 -24.81
N MET A 168 2.66 -4.50 -25.15
CA MET A 168 1.89 -3.90 -26.24
C MET A 168 2.51 -4.22 -27.62
N ASN A 169 3.85 -4.30 -27.69
CA ASN A 169 4.59 -4.65 -28.91
C ASN A 169 4.70 -6.16 -29.15
N THR A 170 4.05 -7.01 -28.33
CA THR A 170 3.87 -8.43 -28.67
C THR A 170 2.94 -8.55 -29.87
N ASN A 171 3.58 -8.71 -31.03
CA ASN A 171 3.03 -8.72 -32.39
C ASN A 171 1.66 -9.45 -32.51
N PRO A 172 0.62 -8.87 -33.15
CA PRO A 172 -0.68 -9.51 -33.35
C PRO A 172 -0.64 -10.85 -34.11
N ALA A 173 0.49 -11.23 -34.70
CA ALA A 173 0.75 -12.54 -35.30
C ALA A 173 0.56 -13.74 -34.35
N ASN A 174 0.60 -13.55 -33.02
CA ASN A 174 0.34 -14.60 -32.02
C ASN A 174 -1.11 -14.61 -31.48
N CYS A 175 -2.03 -13.86 -32.10
CA CYS A 175 -3.45 -13.95 -31.76
C CYS A 175 -4.03 -15.23 -32.42
N PRO A 176 -4.66 -16.16 -31.68
CA PRO A 176 -5.35 -17.28 -32.32
C PRO A 176 -6.43 -16.73 -33.26
N PRO A 177 -6.65 -17.35 -34.44
CA PRO A 177 -7.55 -16.81 -35.44
C PRO A 177 -8.95 -16.64 -34.86
N ARG A 178 -9.52 -15.44 -35.08
CA ARG A 178 -10.90 -15.12 -34.66
C ARG A 178 -11.84 -16.15 -35.30
N PRO A 179 -12.77 -16.78 -34.55
CA PRO A 179 -13.75 -17.68 -35.15
C PRO A 179 -14.51 -16.97 -36.27
N LEU A 180 -14.43 -17.51 -37.48
CA LEU A 180 -15.20 -17.04 -38.62
C LEU A 180 -16.65 -17.47 -38.43
N GLY A 181 -17.53 -16.52 -38.09
CA GLY A 181 -18.96 -16.78 -38.06
C GLY A 181 -19.79 -15.88 -37.18
N TRP A 182 -19.89 -14.59 -37.53
CA TRP A 182 -21.17 -13.86 -37.54
C TRP A 182 -21.18 -12.96 -38.77
N ALA A 183 -22.26 -13.03 -39.54
CA ALA A 183 -22.55 -12.12 -40.65
C ALA A 183 -23.26 -10.86 -40.15
#